data_AF-A0A7J9V8J7-F1
#
_entry.id   AF-A0A7J9V8J7-F1
#
_cell.length_a   1.000
_cell.length_b   1.000
_cell.length_c   1.000
_cell.angle_alpha   90.00
_cell.angle_beta   90.00
_cell.angle_gamma   90.00
#
_symmetry.space_group_name_H-M   'P 1'
#
loop_
_entity.id
_entity.type
_entity.pdbx_description
1 polymer ?
#
loop_
_entity_poly.entity_id
_entity_poly.type
_entity_poly.pdbx_seq_one_letter_code
_entity_poly.pdbx_strand_id
1 'polypeptide(L)'
;GDAAREVLATLVDDKLLRRRASGWYWTSRQRPHGQVGIRGSGNDQVMIVEAETSRVLGTVDSAAACATVHSGAVYLHQGASFVVDELDLDAGIALVHAENPEWNTSARDVTDIEVLETTSREVFGDVTVCLGQVAVTSQVVGYLRRLPSGEVIDQVPLDLPERTLRTRAVWYTISDELLSGREPGGAGLTSARIPGSLHAAEHAAIGLLPLFATCDRWDIGGVSTALHADTGEATVFVHDGHPGGAGFADRGHAALVPWLAATREAIVSCECPAGCPSCVQSPKCGNGNEPLDKAGAVAVLDTVLGAVRAGLPA
;
A
#
# COMPACT_ATOMS: atom_id res chain seq x y z
N GLY A 1 -27.60 13.86 -6.02
CA GLY A 1 -27.98 13.33 -4.70
C GLY A 1 -27.58 14.33 -3.62
N ASP A 2 -27.81 13.99 -2.35
CA ASP A 2 -27.57 14.93 -1.24
C ASP A 2 -26.08 15.17 -0.96
N ALA A 3 -25.23 14.14 -1.09
CA ALA A 3 -23.76 14.31 -1.01
C ALA A 3 -23.22 15.34 -2.02
N ALA A 4 -23.78 15.39 -3.24
CA ALA A 4 -23.38 16.40 -4.22
C ALA A 4 -23.76 17.83 -3.79
N ARG A 5 -24.84 18.01 -3.01
CA ARG A 5 -25.22 19.33 -2.50
C ARG A 5 -24.27 19.80 -1.41
N GLU A 6 -23.83 18.91 -0.54
CA GLU A 6 -22.82 19.20 0.48
C GLU A 6 -21.51 19.63 -0.18
N VAL A 7 -21.01 18.86 -1.15
CA VAL A 7 -19.80 19.22 -1.92
C VAL A 7 -19.97 20.59 -2.61
N LEU A 8 -21.14 20.85 -3.22
CA LEU A 8 -21.41 22.15 -3.83
C LEU A 8 -21.44 23.30 -2.82
N ALA A 9 -21.88 23.06 -1.58
CA ALA A 9 -21.84 24.06 -0.51
C ALA A 9 -20.38 24.34 -0.12
N THR A 10 -19.57 23.30 0.11
CA THR A 10 -18.14 23.44 0.41
C THR A 10 -17.41 24.20 -0.69
N LEU A 11 -17.61 23.85 -1.96
CA LEU A 11 -16.98 24.54 -3.08
C LEU A 11 -17.42 26.02 -3.22
N VAL A 12 -18.61 26.38 -2.74
CA VAL A 12 -19.07 27.77 -2.68
C VAL A 12 -18.40 28.51 -1.52
N ASP A 13 -18.28 27.88 -0.36
CA ASP A 13 -17.61 28.44 0.82
C ASP A 13 -16.11 28.66 0.54
N ASP A 14 -15.48 27.72 -0.17
CA ASP A 14 -14.09 27.81 -0.68
C ASP A 14 -13.94 28.82 -1.84
N LYS A 15 -15.04 29.44 -2.27
CA LYS A 15 -15.10 30.44 -3.36
C LYS A 15 -14.69 29.91 -4.73
N LEU A 16 -14.61 28.59 -4.92
CA LEU A 16 -14.36 27.93 -6.21
C LEU A 16 -15.61 27.97 -7.11
N LEU A 17 -16.79 27.90 -6.49
CA LEU A 17 -18.08 28.07 -7.15
C LEU A 17 -18.81 29.30 -6.61
N ARG A 18 -19.65 29.89 -7.45
CA ARG A 18 -20.63 30.90 -7.05
C ARG A 18 -22.03 30.38 -7.33
N ARG A 19 -22.85 30.29 -6.29
CA ARG A 19 -24.27 29.98 -6.42
C ARG A 19 -25.03 31.21 -6.94
N ARG A 20 -25.92 30.99 -7.91
CA ARG A 20 -26.89 31.95 -8.45
C ARG A 20 -28.26 31.26 -8.57
N ALA A 21 -29.31 32.02 -8.90
CA ALA A 21 -30.65 31.48 -9.09
C ALA A 21 -30.71 30.37 -10.16
N SER A 22 -29.87 30.45 -11.20
CA SER A 22 -29.80 29.52 -12.32
C SER A 22 -28.83 28.35 -12.12
N GLY A 23 -28.12 28.27 -11.00
CA GLY A 23 -27.18 27.17 -10.71
C GLY A 23 -25.84 27.63 -10.12
N TRP A 24 -24.81 26.79 -10.27
CA TRP A 24 -23.45 27.02 -9.77
C TRP A 24 -22.50 27.34 -10.91
N TYR A 25 -21.64 28.33 -10.69
CA TYR A 25 -20.75 28.86 -11.71
C TYR A 25 -19.31 28.86 -11.21
N TRP A 26 -18.39 28.34 -12.01
CA TRP A 26 -16.96 28.41 -11.77
C TRP A 26 -16.48 29.86 -11.70
N THR A 27 -15.70 30.19 -10.67
CA THR A 27 -15.33 31.59 -10.37
C THR A 27 -13.99 32.00 -11.00
N SER A 28 -13.14 31.05 -11.39
CA SER A 28 -11.83 31.31 -11.98
C SER A 28 -11.87 31.38 -13.50
N ARG A 29 -10.94 32.14 -14.09
CA ARG A 29 -10.69 32.14 -15.54
C ARG A 29 -9.88 30.94 -15.99
N GLN A 30 -9.13 30.32 -15.09
CA GLN A 30 -8.40 29.08 -15.37
C GLN A 30 -9.40 27.93 -15.46
N ARG A 31 -9.19 27.01 -16.41
CA ARG A 31 -10.08 25.86 -16.56
C ARG A 31 -9.71 24.78 -15.54
N PRO A 32 -10.68 24.23 -14.79
CA PRO A 32 -10.37 23.30 -13.70
C PRO A 32 -9.77 21.98 -14.20
N HIS A 33 -10.08 21.55 -15.43
CA HIS A 33 -9.58 20.27 -15.97
C HIS A 33 -8.05 20.23 -16.14
N GLY A 34 -7.37 21.38 -16.28
CA GLY A 34 -5.90 21.40 -16.36
C GLY A 34 -5.22 21.21 -15.01
N GLN A 35 -5.98 21.31 -13.91
CA GLN A 35 -5.48 21.19 -12.54
C GLN A 35 -5.73 19.79 -11.96
N VAL A 36 -6.40 18.90 -12.71
CA VAL A 36 -6.79 17.57 -12.26
C VAL A 36 -6.14 16.54 -13.16
N GLY A 37 -5.21 15.77 -12.61
CA GLY A 37 -4.70 14.56 -13.26
C GLY A 37 -5.74 13.45 -13.15
N ILE A 38 -6.16 12.87 -14.28
CA ILE A 38 -7.14 11.77 -14.29
C ILE A 38 -6.63 10.54 -13.52
N ARG A 39 -5.30 10.40 -13.39
CA ARG A 39 -4.64 9.26 -12.72
C ARG A 39 -4.02 9.61 -11.36
N GLY A 40 -4.41 10.73 -10.73
CA GLY A 40 -4.14 10.98 -9.30
C GLY A 40 -2.71 11.36 -8.91
N SER A 41 -1.68 10.99 -9.67
CA SER A 41 -0.33 11.55 -9.56
C SER A 41 -0.11 12.59 -10.65
N GLY A 42 0.59 13.68 -10.31
CA GLY A 42 0.94 14.74 -11.26
C GLY A 42 1.73 14.20 -12.47
N ASN A 43 1.90 15.01 -13.49
CA ASN A 43 2.64 14.65 -14.72
C ASN A 43 4.16 14.47 -14.51
N ASP A 44 4.63 14.30 -13.27
CA ASP A 44 6.05 14.18 -12.95
C ASP A 44 6.52 12.76 -13.26
N GLN A 45 7.10 12.62 -14.45
CA GLN A 45 7.62 11.37 -14.97
C GLN A 45 9.14 11.43 -15.08
N VAL A 46 9.78 10.28 -14.89
CA VAL A 46 11.21 10.11 -15.18
C VAL A 46 11.33 9.50 -16.58
N MET A 47 12.05 10.19 -17.47
CA MET A 47 12.38 9.72 -18.82
C MET A 47 13.53 8.73 -18.78
N ILE A 48 13.41 7.62 -19.49
CA ILE A 48 14.46 6.60 -19.61
C ILE A 48 15.17 6.83 -20.94
N VAL A 49 16.45 7.18 -20.89
CA VAL A 49 17.23 7.63 -22.06
C VAL A 49 18.47 6.76 -22.22
N GLU A 50 18.64 6.21 -23.41
CA GLU A 50 19.84 5.45 -23.77
C GLU A 50 21.02 6.41 -23.97
N ALA A 51 22.08 6.30 -23.17
CA ALA A 51 23.17 7.27 -23.09
C ALA A 51 23.93 7.42 -24.43
N GLU A 52 24.21 6.33 -25.14
CA GLU A 52 24.99 6.34 -26.37
C GLU A 52 24.25 7.00 -27.54
N THR A 53 22.93 6.84 -27.61
CA THR A 53 22.11 7.24 -28.77
C THR A 53 21.24 8.45 -28.48
N SER A 54 21.12 8.84 -27.20
CA SER A 54 20.12 9.80 -26.70
C SER A 54 18.67 9.43 -27.06
N ARG A 55 18.42 8.15 -27.34
CA ARG A 55 17.08 7.65 -27.65
C ARG A 55 16.27 7.54 -26.35
N VAL A 56 15.09 8.15 -26.34
CA VAL A 56 14.11 7.94 -25.27
C VAL A 56 13.46 6.58 -25.47
N LEU A 57 13.62 5.69 -24.49
CA LEU A 57 13.00 4.37 -24.48
C LEU A 57 11.56 4.44 -23.94
N GLY A 58 11.34 5.28 -22.92
CA GLY A 58 10.03 5.43 -22.31
C GLY A 58 10.06 6.33 -21.08
N THR A 59 9.03 6.19 -20.25
CA THR A 59 8.88 6.97 -19.01
C THR A 59 8.37 6.06 -17.89
N VAL A 60 8.74 6.39 -16.65
CA VAL A 60 8.17 5.81 -15.44
C VAL A 60 7.59 6.91 -14.55
N ASP A 61 6.54 6.59 -13.79
CA ASP A 61 6.02 7.51 -12.78
C ASP A 61 7.09 7.79 -11.72
N SER A 62 7.21 9.05 -11.28
CA SER A 62 8.20 9.44 -10.27
C SER A 62 8.14 8.55 -9.02
N ALA A 63 6.93 8.17 -8.56
CA ALA A 63 6.72 7.29 -7.40
C ALA A 63 7.34 5.91 -7.54
N ALA A 64 7.40 5.38 -8.77
CA ALA A 64 8.01 4.09 -9.04
C ALA A 64 9.48 4.20 -9.45
N ALA A 65 10.01 5.41 -9.72
CA ALA A 65 11.33 5.59 -10.30
C ALA A 65 12.45 5.00 -9.43
N CYS A 66 12.46 5.31 -8.13
CA CYS A 66 13.46 4.78 -7.19
C CYS A 66 13.44 3.24 -7.10
N ALA A 67 12.29 2.60 -7.30
CA ALA A 67 12.18 1.14 -7.23
C ALA A 67 12.46 0.45 -8.58
N THR A 68 12.30 1.16 -9.69
CA THR A 68 12.31 0.57 -11.05
C THR A 68 13.57 0.90 -11.84
N VAL A 69 14.05 2.15 -11.71
CA VAL A 69 15.15 2.71 -12.51
C VAL A 69 16.17 3.42 -11.61
N HIS A 70 16.42 2.89 -10.41
CA HIS A 70 17.57 3.32 -9.62
C HIS A 70 18.89 2.97 -10.33
N SER A 71 19.97 3.68 -10.01
CA SER A 71 21.31 3.30 -10.47
C SER A 71 21.61 1.83 -10.19
N GLY A 72 22.09 1.12 -11.20
CA GLY A 72 22.37 -0.31 -11.18
C GLY A 72 21.16 -1.22 -11.44
N ALA A 73 19.94 -0.69 -11.62
CA ALA A 73 18.77 -1.48 -11.96
C ALA A 73 18.88 -2.08 -13.36
N VAL A 74 18.38 -3.31 -13.53
CA VAL A 74 18.17 -3.94 -14.83
C VAL A 74 16.74 -3.61 -15.29
N TYR A 75 16.64 -2.77 -16.31
CA TYR A 75 15.40 -2.36 -16.93
C TYR A 75 15.14 -3.15 -18.21
N LEU A 76 14.00 -3.83 -18.28
CA LEU A 76 13.56 -4.56 -19.47
C LEU A 76 12.60 -3.72 -20.30
N HIS A 77 12.94 -3.46 -21.55
CA HIS A 77 12.13 -2.72 -22.50
C HIS A 77 11.90 -3.53 -23.77
N GLN A 78 10.66 -3.97 -24.00
CA GLN A 78 10.26 -4.76 -25.18
C GLN A 78 11.17 -5.99 -25.46
N GLY A 79 11.62 -6.65 -24.39
CA GLY A 79 12.49 -7.83 -24.48
C GLY A 79 13.99 -7.53 -24.60
N ALA A 80 14.38 -6.27 -24.72
CA ALA A 80 15.77 -5.84 -24.60
C ALA A 80 16.08 -5.44 -23.15
N SER A 81 17.29 -5.75 -22.70
CA SER A 81 17.78 -5.44 -21.36
C SER A 81 18.68 -4.21 -21.41
N PHE A 82 18.51 -3.36 -20.40
CA PHE A 82 19.29 -2.16 -20.18
C PHE A 82 19.70 -2.09 -18.72
N VAL A 83 20.90 -1.61 -18.45
CA VAL A 83 21.36 -1.31 -17.08
C VAL A 83 21.29 0.20 -16.88
N VAL A 84 20.72 0.62 -15.75
CA VAL A 84 20.65 2.03 -15.38
C VAL A 84 22.00 2.49 -14.85
N ASP A 85 22.57 3.48 -15.51
CA ASP A 85 23.82 4.12 -15.10
C ASP A 85 23.56 5.11 -13.97
N GLU A 86 22.59 6.01 -14.19
CA GLU A 86 22.31 7.13 -13.33
C GLU A 86 20.82 7.43 -13.29
N LEU A 87 20.30 7.73 -12.08
CA LEU A 87 18.98 8.29 -11.87
C LEU A 87 19.12 9.72 -11.33
N ASP A 88 18.83 10.70 -12.18
CA ASP A 88 18.72 12.11 -11.80
C ASP A 88 17.24 12.44 -11.57
N LEU A 89 16.84 12.49 -10.30
CA LEU A 89 15.47 12.81 -9.89
C LEU A 89 15.11 14.28 -10.12
N ASP A 90 16.09 15.19 -10.05
CA ASP A 90 15.85 16.63 -10.24
C ASP A 90 15.64 16.95 -11.72
N ALA A 91 16.42 16.32 -12.61
CA ALA A 91 16.24 16.42 -14.05
C ALA A 91 15.08 15.55 -14.58
N GLY A 92 14.63 14.55 -13.81
CA GLY A 92 13.63 13.58 -14.23
C GLY A 92 14.14 12.66 -15.34
N ILE A 93 15.39 12.21 -15.24
CA ILE A 93 16.06 11.39 -16.26
C ILE A 93 16.74 10.18 -15.61
N ALA A 94 16.51 8.99 -16.18
CA ALA A 94 17.30 7.79 -15.94
C ALA A 94 18.13 7.49 -17.19
N LEU A 95 19.45 7.56 -17.06
CA LEU A 95 20.38 7.20 -18.13
C LEU A 95 20.64 5.70 -18.09
N VAL A 96 20.58 5.05 -19.26
CA VAL A 96 20.78 3.61 -19.39
C VAL A 96 21.69 3.26 -20.55
N HIS A 97 22.28 2.08 -20.50
CA HIS A 97 22.96 1.47 -21.64
C HIS A 97 22.45 0.04 -21.87
N ALA A 98 22.57 -0.45 -23.10
CA ALA A 98 22.16 -1.79 -23.45
C ALA A 98 23.18 -2.81 -22.92
N GLU A 99 22.72 -3.70 -22.05
CA GLU A 99 23.51 -4.81 -21.52
C GLU A 99 22.58 -5.99 -21.22
N ASN A 100 23.06 -7.21 -21.44
CA ASN A 100 22.32 -8.44 -21.15
C ASN A 100 23.01 -9.23 -20.01
N PRO A 101 22.93 -8.73 -18.77
CA PRO A 101 23.55 -9.40 -17.63
C PRO A 101 22.87 -10.73 -17.33
N GLU A 102 23.59 -11.64 -16.67
CA GLU A 102 23.05 -12.94 -16.25
C GLU A 102 22.12 -12.85 -15.03
N TRP A 103 21.80 -11.64 -14.56
CA TRP A 103 20.97 -11.39 -13.37
C TRP A 103 19.87 -10.36 -13.65
N ASN A 104 18.85 -10.35 -12.80
CA ASN A 104 17.88 -9.27 -12.67
C ASN A 104 18.08 -8.51 -11.35
N THR A 105 17.37 -7.40 -11.19
CA THR A 105 17.41 -6.61 -9.95
C THR A 105 16.05 -6.53 -9.30
N SER A 106 16.04 -6.47 -7.96
CA SER A 106 14.84 -6.19 -7.17
C SER A 106 15.18 -5.17 -6.09
N ALA A 107 14.47 -4.05 -6.05
CA ALA A 107 14.67 -3.02 -5.05
C ALA A 107 14.33 -3.53 -3.63
N ARG A 108 14.95 -2.90 -2.64
CA ARG A 108 14.70 -3.08 -1.22
C ARG A 108 14.25 -1.74 -0.67
N ASP A 109 13.01 -1.70 -0.24
CA ASP A 109 12.41 -0.56 0.42
C ASP A 109 12.19 -0.83 1.90
N VAL A 110 12.31 0.23 2.68
CA VAL A 110 11.82 0.30 4.06
C VAL A 110 10.62 1.22 4.04
N THR A 111 9.56 0.83 4.75
CA THR A 111 8.34 1.61 4.86
C THR A 111 7.96 1.76 6.32
N ASP A 112 7.75 3.00 6.74
CA ASP A 112 7.23 3.38 8.04
C ASP A 112 5.86 4.04 7.89
N ILE A 113 5.04 3.95 8.93
CA ILE A 113 3.71 4.56 8.97
C ILE A 113 3.51 5.27 10.30
N GLU A 114 2.93 6.46 10.26
CA GLU A 114 2.58 7.29 11.43
C GLU A 114 1.09 7.63 11.39
N VAL A 115 0.42 7.57 12.54
CA VAL A 115 -0.97 7.99 12.70
C VAL A 115 -1.02 9.50 12.94
N LEU A 116 -1.53 10.24 11.96
CA LEU A 116 -1.67 11.70 12.05
C LEU A 116 -2.97 12.11 12.76
N GLU A 117 -4.06 11.41 12.47
CA GLU A 117 -5.39 11.70 13.01
C GLU A 117 -6.23 10.43 13.05
N THR A 118 -6.99 10.23 14.13
CA THR A 118 -8.01 9.16 14.21
C THR A 118 -9.41 9.77 14.16
N THR A 119 -10.14 9.49 13.08
CA THR A 119 -11.50 10.02 12.84
C THR A 119 -12.59 9.08 13.40
N SER A 120 -12.36 7.77 13.36
CA SER A 120 -13.22 6.75 13.99
C SER A 120 -12.36 5.83 14.86
N ARG A 121 -12.87 5.45 16.02
CA ARG A 121 -12.24 4.49 16.93
C ARG A 121 -13.31 3.67 17.65
N GLU A 122 -13.31 2.37 17.40
CA GLU A 122 -14.26 1.41 17.97
C GLU A 122 -13.48 0.31 18.69
N VAL A 123 -13.79 0.09 19.97
CA VAL A 123 -13.08 -0.88 20.83
C VAL A 123 -13.97 -2.10 21.05
N PHE A 124 -13.44 -3.27 20.72
CA PHE A 124 -14.08 -4.57 20.80
C PHE A 124 -13.25 -5.50 21.70
N GLY A 125 -13.25 -5.23 23.01
CA GLY A 125 -12.34 -5.90 23.94
C GLY A 125 -10.88 -5.57 23.61
N ASP A 126 -10.10 -6.62 23.33
CA ASP A 126 -8.66 -6.53 23.05
C ASP A 126 -8.33 -6.24 21.55
N VAL A 127 -9.36 -5.88 20.78
CA VAL A 127 -9.24 -5.42 19.39
C VAL A 127 -9.78 -4.01 19.28
N THR A 128 -9.03 -3.09 18.68
CA THR A 128 -9.54 -1.75 18.32
C THR A 128 -9.53 -1.59 16.81
N VAL A 129 -10.62 -1.10 16.24
CA VAL A 129 -10.73 -0.75 14.82
C VAL A 129 -10.75 0.76 14.70
N CYS A 130 -9.98 1.30 13.76
CA CYS A 130 -9.84 2.72 13.55
C CYS A 130 -9.89 3.10 12.06
N LEU A 131 -10.27 4.35 11.80
CA LEU A 131 -10.19 5.01 10.50
C LEU A 131 -9.62 6.41 10.71
N GLY A 132 -8.73 6.85 9.83
CA GLY A 132 -8.09 8.15 10.01
C GLY A 132 -7.05 8.49 8.94
N GLN A 133 -6.27 9.53 9.22
CA GLN A 133 -5.18 9.99 8.37
C GLN A 133 -3.85 9.44 8.85
N VAL A 134 -3.01 9.02 7.90
CA VAL A 134 -1.68 8.48 8.15
C VAL A 134 -0.65 9.14 7.23
N ALA A 135 0.61 9.14 7.66
CA ALA A 135 1.76 9.40 6.81
C ALA A 135 2.50 8.08 6.58
N VAL A 136 2.60 7.64 5.33
CA VAL A 136 3.37 6.46 4.93
C VAL A 136 4.66 6.94 4.28
N THR A 137 5.79 6.69 4.92
CA THR A 137 7.11 7.08 4.41
C THR A 137 7.82 5.85 3.90
N SER A 138 8.24 5.86 2.63
CA SER A 138 9.03 4.77 2.04
C SER A 138 10.36 5.26 1.47
N GLN A 139 11.38 4.42 1.55
CA GLN A 139 12.71 4.69 1.03
C GLN A 139 13.29 3.44 0.40
N VAL A 140 13.82 3.56 -0.83
CA VAL A 140 14.62 2.49 -1.43
C VAL A 140 16.05 2.59 -0.90
N VAL A 141 16.42 1.66 -0.02
CA VAL A 141 17.71 1.63 0.69
C VAL A 141 18.74 0.72 0.02
N GLY A 142 18.35 0.01 -1.03
CA GLY A 142 19.23 -0.88 -1.77
C GLY A 142 18.51 -1.70 -2.81
N TYR A 143 19.23 -2.65 -3.41
CA TYR A 143 18.65 -3.65 -4.30
C TYR A 143 19.43 -4.97 -4.24
N LEU A 144 18.77 -6.05 -4.66
CA LEU A 144 19.35 -7.38 -4.78
C LEU A 144 19.56 -7.71 -6.25
N ARG A 145 20.72 -8.29 -6.57
CA ARG A 145 20.94 -8.96 -7.87
C ARG A 145 20.59 -10.42 -7.73
N ARG A 146 19.76 -10.94 -8.63
CA ARG A 146 19.31 -12.33 -8.61
C ARG A 146 19.53 -13.02 -9.94
N LEU A 147 20.03 -14.24 -9.87
CA LEU A 147 20.06 -15.12 -11.04
C LEU A 147 18.64 -15.54 -11.44
N PRO A 148 18.43 -16.04 -12.67
CA PRO A 148 17.16 -16.63 -13.10
C PRO A 148 16.67 -17.77 -12.20
N SER A 149 17.57 -18.42 -11.46
CA SER A 149 17.24 -19.42 -10.43
C SER A 149 16.53 -18.83 -9.20
N GLY A 150 16.57 -17.51 -9.01
CA GLY A 150 16.09 -16.80 -7.82
C GLY A 150 17.16 -16.56 -6.75
N GLU A 151 18.33 -17.18 -6.91
CA GLU A 151 19.49 -17.03 -6.02
C GLU A 151 19.96 -15.57 -5.98
N VAL A 152 20.13 -15.04 -4.76
CA VAL A 152 20.70 -13.70 -4.54
C VAL A 152 22.23 -13.81 -4.62
N ILE A 153 22.82 -13.09 -5.56
CA ILE A 153 24.28 -13.10 -5.75
C ILE A 153 24.96 -11.85 -5.20
N ASP A 154 24.20 -10.77 -4.99
CA ASP A 154 24.74 -9.50 -4.51
C ASP A 154 23.63 -8.66 -3.86
N GLN A 155 24.02 -7.80 -2.92
CA GLN A 155 23.17 -6.80 -2.31
C GLN A 155 23.91 -5.47 -2.30
N VAL A 156 23.35 -4.50 -3.02
CA VAL A 156 23.98 -3.20 -3.20
C VAL A 156 23.16 -2.15 -2.45
N PRO A 157 23.76 -1.42 -1.49
CA PRO A 157 23.07 -0.34 -0.79
C PRO A 157 22.85 0.85 -1.72
N LEU A 158 21.77 1.59 -1.47
CA LEU A 158 21.41 2.84 -2.14
C LEU A 158 21.06 3.90 -1.09
N ASP A 159 21.32 5.15 -1.43
CA ASP A 159 20.95 6.32 -0.61
C ASP A 159 19.99 7.20 -1.40
N LEU A 160 18.79 6.67 -1.65
CA LEU A 160 17.73 7.38 -2.38
C LEU A 160 16.83 8.14 -1.40
N PRO A 161 16.22 9.26 -1.82
CA PRO A 161 15.41 10.07 -0.93
C PRO A 161 14.16 9.33 -0.45
N GLU A 162 13.78 9.59 0.81
CA GLU A 162 12.51 9.15 1.36
C GLU A 162 11.33 9.87 0.68
N ARG A 163 10.18 9.20 0.66
CA ARG A 163 8.94 9.75 0.13
C ARG A 163 7.80 9.51 1.10
N THR A 164 7.13 10.59 1.50
CA THR A 164 5.97 10.52 2.38
C THR A 164 4.67 10.71 1.62
N LEU A 165 3.80 9.71 1.68
CA LEU A 165 2.41 9.76 1.24
C LEU A 165 1.50 10.04 2.44
N ARG A 166 0.90 11.24 2.48
CA ARG A 166 -0.20 11.54 3.41
C ARG A 166 -1.51 11.07 2.82
N THR A 167 -2.19 10.15 3.50
CA THR A 167 -3.37 9.45 2.95
C THR A 167 -4.33 9.01 4.05
N ARG A 168 -5.43 8.35 3.67
CA ARG A 168 -6.41 7.74 4.57
C ARG A 168 -6.11 6.25 4.76
N ALA A 169 -6.33 5.74 5.97
CA ALA A 169 -6.16 4.34 6.31
C ALA A 169 -7.25 3.83 7.25
N VAL A 170 -7.58 2.55 7.08
CA VAL A 170 -8.29 1.73 8.06
C VAL A 170 -7.27 0.81 8.71
N TRP A 171 -7.34 0.65 10.03
CA TRP A 171 -6.47 -0.26 10.74
C TRP A 171 -7.16 -0.93 11.90
N TYR A 172 -6.63 -2.08 12.29
CA TYR A 172 -7.01 -2.72 13.54
C TYR A 172 -5.77 -3.02 14.38
N THR A 173 -5.90 -2.83 15.69
CA THR A 173 -4.89 -3.18 16.69
C THR A 173 -5.33 -4.43 17.45
N ILE A 174 -4.38 -5.23 17.89
CA ILE A 174 -4.62 -6.46 18.65
C ILE A 174 -3.62 -6.52 19.80
N SER A 175 -4.10 -6.74 21.03
CA SER A 175 -3.22 -6.92 22.19
C SER A 175 -2.30 -8.13 22.04
N ASP A 176 -1.12 -8.10 22.67
CA ASP A 176 -0.25 -9.29 22.76
C ASP A 176 -0.95 -10.44 23.50
N GLU A 177 -1.74 -10.16 24.54
CA GLU A 177 -2.48 -11.17 25.29
C GLU A 177 -3.42 -11.98 24.38
N LEU A 178 -4.09 -11.31 23.45
CA LEU A 178 -5.02 -11.94 22.52
C LEU A 178 -4.29 -12.69 21.40
N LEU A 179 -3.13 -12.19 20.93
CA LEU A 179 -2.30 -12.88 19.93
C LEU A 179 -1.62 -14.13 20.49
N SER A 180 -1.07 -14.03 21.69
CA SER A 180 -0.31 -15.07 22.37
C SER A 180 -1.19 -16.02 23.19
N GLY A 181 -2.40 -15.57 23.55
CA GLY A 181 -3.35 -16.30 24.39
C GLY A 181 -3.83 -17.61 23.77
N ARG A 182 -4.00 -18.62 24.63
CA ARG A 182 -4.50 -19.96 24.27
C ARG A 182 -5.92 -20.25 24.75
N GLU A 183 -6.50 -19.30 25.48
CA GLU A 183 -7.89 -19.36 25.91
C GLU A 183 -8.84 -19.25 24.70
N PRO A 184 -10.11 -19.68 24.82
CA PRO A 184 -11.07 -19.57 23.72
C PRO A 184 -11.15 -18.14 23.17
N GLY A 185 -10.81 -17.96 21.89
CA GLY A 185 -10.77 -16.66 21.20
C GLY A 185 -9.36 -16.09 20.97
N GLY A 186 -8.35 -16.58 21.68
CA GLY A 186 -6.94 -16.22 21.44
C GLY A 186 -6.35 -16.91 20.21
N ALA A 187 -5.35 -16.27 19.58
CA ALA A 187 -4.73 -16.77 18.35
C ALA A 187 -3.67 -17.86 18.59
N GLY A 188 -3.17 -18.01 19.83
CA GLY A 188 -2.20 -19.04 20.21
C GLY A 188 -0.85 -18.94 19.48
N LEU A 189 -0.50 -17.75 19.00
CA LEU A 189 0.73 -17.52 18.25
C LEU A 189 1.91 -17.40 19.22
N THR A 190 3.08 -17.83 18.75
CA THR A 190 4.33 -17.48 19.43
C THR A 190 4.83 -16.15 18.91
N SER A 191 5.60 -15.41 19.71
CA SER A 191 6.12 -14.10 19.29
C SER A 191 6.88 -14.13 17.96
N ALA A 192 7.56 -15.25 17.65
CA ALA A 192 8.26 -15.44 16.38
C ALA A 192 7.34 -15.58 15.16
N ARG A 193 6.09 -16.02 15.35
CA ARG A 193 5.09 -16.20 14.29
C ARG A 193 4.25 -14.95 14.04
N ILE A 194 4.14 -14.06 15.04
CA ILE A 194 3.28 -12.87 14.97
C ILE A 194 3.59 -12.01 13.73
N PRO A 195 4.85 -11.61 13.43
CA PRO A 195 5.13 -10.76 12.27
C PRO A 195 4.65 -11.36 10.95
N GLY A 196 4.97 -12.63 10.69
CA GLY A 196 4.55 -13.31 9.46
C GLY A 196 3.04 -13.54 9.38
N SER A 197 2.36 -13.68 10.53
CA SER A 197 0.91 -13.87 10.61
C SER A 197 0.16 -12.57 10.26
N LEU A 198 0.59 -11.45 10.84
CA LEU A 198 0.03 -10.12 10.57
C LEU A 198 0.27 -9.73 9.11
N HIS A 199 1.47 -9.94 8.60
CA HIS A 199 1.86 -9.65 7.22
C HIS A 199 1.08 -10.46 6.19
N ALA A 200 0.87 -11.76 6.45
CA ALA A 200 0.03 -12.58 5.58
C ALA A 200 -1.46 -12.18 5.62
N ALA A 201 -1.97 -11.76 6.79
CA ALA A 201 -3.33 -11.23 6.91
C ALA A 201 -3.50 -9.90 6.17
N GLU A 202 -2.53 -9.00 6.29
CA GLU A 202 -2.47 -7.71 5.58
C GLU A 202 -2.49 -7.90 4.06
N HIS A 203 -1.60 -8.74 3.52
CA HIS A 203 -1.57 -9.04 2.09
C HIS A 203 -2.91 -9.53 1.55
N ALA A 204 -3.51 -10.49 2.25
CA ALA A 204 -4.81 -11.02 1.86
C ALA A 204 -5.90 -9.94 1.98
N ALA A 205 -5.86 -9.10 3.02
CA ALA A 205 -6.82 -8.01 3.19
C ALA A 205 -6.74 -7.01 2.02
N ILE A 206 -5.54 -6.55 1.66
CA ILE A 206 -5.30 -5.69 0.49
C ILE A 206 -5.82 -6.36 -0.79
N GLY A 207 -5.56 -7.65 -0.98
CA GLY A 207 -6.01 -8.40 -2.16
C GLY A 207 -7.53 -8.50 -2.29
N LEU A 208 -8.25 -8.52 -1.17
CA LEU A 208 -9.71 -8.67 -1.14
C LEU A 208 -10.49 -7.35 -1.08
N LEU A 209 -9.87 -6.25 -0.63
CA LEU A 209 -10.52 -4.94 -0.52
C LEU A 209 -11.16 -4.43 -1.83
N PRO A 210 -10.58 -4.66 -3.03
CA PRO A 210 -11.21 -4.32 -4.31
C PRO A 210 -12.67 -4.77 -4.46
N LEU A 211 -13.06 -5.90 -3.86
CA LEU A 211 -14.43 -6.42 -3.92
C LEU A 211 -15.44 -5.57 -3.12
N PHE A 212 -14.97 -4.76 -2.18
CA PHE A 212 -15.78 -3.94 -1.27
C PHE A 212 -15.68 -2.45 -1.56
N ALA A 213 -14.53 -2.01 -2.10
CA ALA A 213 -14.24 -0.61 -2.37
C ALA A 213 -14.27 -0.24 -3.87
N THR A 214 -14.49 -1.20 -4.78
CA THR A 214 -14.53 -0.98 -6.25
C THR A 214 -13.30 -0.21 -6.76
N CYS A 215 -12.12 -0.63 -6.33
CA CYS A 215 -10.82 -0.11 -6.73
C CYS A 215 -9.97 -1.22 -7.36
N ASP A 216 -8.83 -0.85 -7.95
CA ASP A 216 -7.80 -1.82 -8.27
C ASP A 216 -6.94 -2.10 -7.03
N ARG A 217 -6.35 -3.30 -6.93
CA ARG A 217 -5.43 -3.58 -5.82
C ARG A 217 -4.24 -2.62 -5.82
N TRP A 218 -3.81 -2.10 -6.98
CA TRP A 218 -2.69 -1.16 -7.10
C TRP A 218 -3.02 0.23 -6.52
N ASP A 219 -4.30 0.50 -6.25
CA ASP A 219 -4.75 1.75 -5.63
C ASP A 219 -4.67 1.74 -4.09
N ILE A 220 -4.16 0.64 -3.51
CA ILE A 220 -4.15 0.39 -2.06
C ILE A 220 -2.74 -0.03 -1.63
N GLY A 221 -2.29 0.40 -0.46
CA GLY A 221 -1.11 -0.12 0.22
C GLY A 221 -1.47 -0.67 1.60
N GLY A 222 -0.47 -1.19 2.29
CA GLY A 222 -0.62 -1.61 3.69
C GLY A 222 0.73 -1.74 4.37
N VAL A 223 0.64 -1.81 5.69
CA VAL A 223 1.77 -2.04 6.58
C VAL A 223 1.27 -2.88 7.75
N SER A 224 2.04 -3.85 8.18
CA SER A 224 1.79 -4.62 9.39
C SER A 224 3.01 -4.61 10.30
N THR A 225 2.78 -4.49 11.59
CA THR A 225 3.84 -4.51 12.60
C THR A 225 3.37 -5.24 13.84
N ALA A 226 4.28 -6.00 14.44
CA ALA A 226 4.03 -6.66 15.73
C ALA A 226 3.98 -5.68 16.90
N LEU A 227 4.52 -4.46 16.74
CA LEU A 227 4.45 -3.39 17.72
C LEU A 227 4.57 -2.04 17.01
N HIS A 228 3.46 -1.33 16.84
CA HIS A 228 3.46 -0.01 16.23
C HIS A 228 3.77 1.08 17.26
N ALA A 229 4.61 2.06 16.91
CA ALA A 229 5.05 3.10 17.83
C ALA A 229 3.90 3.93 18.41
N ASP A 230 2.91 4.30 17.57
CA ASP A 230 1.81 5.17 18.00
C ASP A 230 0.69 4.42 18.73
N THR A 231 0.47 3.15 18.41
CA THR A 231 -0.64 2.38 19.00
C THR A 231 -0.19 1.56 20.21
N GLY A 232 1.11 1.27 20.33
CA GLY A 232 1.66 0.41 21.37
C GLY A 232 1.30 -1.07 21.21
N GLU A 233 0.69 -1.46 20.09
CA GLU A 233 0.13 -2.79 19.87
C GLU A 233 0.47 -3.33 18.48
N ALA A 234 0.29 -4.63 18.29
CA ALA A 234 0.31 -5.23 16.97
C ALA A 234 -0.79 -4.60 16.10
N THR A 235 -0.42 -4.10 14.92
CA THR A 235 -1.32 -3.31 14.09
C THR A 235 -1.21 -3.70 12.62
N VAL A 236 -2.35 -3.81 11.95
CA VAL A 236 -2.45 -3.99 10.50
C VAL A 236 -3.16 -2.79 9.89
N PHE A 237 -2.47 -2.08 9.01
CA PHE A 237 -2.98 -0.94 8.26
C PHE A 237 -3.27 -1.33 6.82
N VAL A 238 -4.38 -0.82 6.29
CA VAL A 238 -4.65 -0.78 4.86
C VAL A 238 -5.01 0.66 4.49
N HIS A 239 -4.26 1.24 3.56
CA HIS A 239 -4.34 2.65 3.24
C HIS A 239 -4.54 2.89 1.74
N ASP A 240 -5.08 4.04 1.40
CA ASP A 240 -5.23 4.44 0.00
C ASP A 240 -3.86 4.79 -0.59
N GLY A 241 -3.60 4.41 -1.83
CA GLY A 241 -2.38 4.71 -2.58
C GLY A 241 -2.32 6.12 -3.17
N HIS A 242 -3.24 7.02 -2.77
CA HIS A 242 -3.43 8.34 -3.36
C HIS A 242 -3.30 9.45 -2.31
N PRO A 243 -2.63 10.58 -2.61
CA PRO A 243 -2.52 11.70 -1.68
C PRO A 243 -3.90 12.19 -1.22
N GLY A 244 -4.06 12.37 0.10
CA GLY A 244 -5.31 12.77 0.74
C GLY A 244 -6.37 11.66 0.88
N GLY A 245 -6.15 10.49 0.27
CA GLY A 245 -7.10 9.38 0.23
C GLY A 245 -8.14 9.50 -0.88
N ALA A 246 -8.50 8.35 -1.45
CA ALA A 246 -9.54 8.19 -2.47
C ALA A 246 -10.84 7.59 -1.90
N GLY A 247 -10.86 7.24 -0.62
CA GLY A 247 -12.02 6.70 0.11
C GLY A 247 -12.10 5.17 0.13
N PHE A 248 -11.03 4.45 -0.25
CA PHE A 248 -11.05 2.98 -0.22
C PHE A 248 -10.93 2.46 1.21
N ALA A 249 -10.09 3.09 2.03
CA ALA A 249 -10.01 2.88 3.47
C ALA A 249 -11.37 3.08 4.15
N ASP A 250 -12.12 4.14 3.81
CA ASP A 250 -13.47 4.39 4.33
C ASP A 250 -14.44 3.28 3.98
N ARG A 251 -14.41 2.82 2.73
CA ARG A 251 -15.23 1.67 2.29
C ARG A 251 -14.83 0.39 3.00
N GLY A 252 -13.53 0.16 3.18
CA GLY A 252 -12.99 -0.97 3.95
C GLY A 252 -13.44 -0.93 5.40
N HIS A 253 -13.39 0.23 6.07
CA HIS A 253 -13.90 0.42 7.42
C HIS A 253 -15.40 0.17 7.52
N ALA A 254 -16.20 0.76 6.61
CA ALA A 254 -17.65 0.55 6.58
C ALA A 254 -18.05 -0.91 6.32
N ALA A 255 -17.21 -1.67 5.60
CA ALA A 255 -17.41 -3.07 5.27
C ALA A 255 -16.46 -4.01 6.03
N LEU A 256 -15.93 -3.61 7.19
CA LEU A 256 -14.81 -4.30 7.85
C LEU A 256 -15.08 -5.79 8.07
N VAL A 257 -16.21 -6.13 8.70
CA VAL A 257 -16.58 -7.51 9.01
C VAL A 257 -16.75 -8.38 7.74
N PRO A 258 -17.58 -8.00 6.74
CA PRO A 258 -17.69 -8.81 5.54
C PRO A 258 -16.38 -8.86 4.73
N TRP A 259 -15.57 -7.80 4.74
CA TRP A 259 -14.26 -7.78 4.08
C TRP A 259 -13.27 -8.76 4.72
N LEU A 260 -13.02 -8.65 6.03
CA LEU A 260 -12.10 -9.55 6.73
C LEU A 260 -12.60 -11.00 6.75
N ALA A 261 -13.92 -11.23 6.76
CA ALA A 261 -14.49 -12.56 6.62
C ALA A 261 -14.18 -13.18 5.25
N ALA A 262 -14.34 -12.42 4.16
CA ALA A 262 -13.99 -12.87 2.82
C ALA A 262 -12.47 -13.08 2.67
N THR A 263 -11.65 -12.21 3.27
CA THR A 263 -10.19 -12.39 3.36
C THR A 263 -9.82 -13.72 4.01
N ARG A 264 -10.41 -14.02 5.17
CA ARG A 264 -10.19 -15.28 5.87
C ARG A 264 -10.62 -16.47 5.01
N GLU A 265 -11.82 -16.40 4.42
CA GLU A 265 -12.35 -17.47 3.57
C GLU A 265 -11.45 -17.76 2.38
N ALA A 266 -10.92 -16.72 1.71
CA ALA A 266 -9.98 -16.88 0.60
C ALA A 266 -8.70 -17.61 1.02
N ILE A 267 -8.16 -17.30 2.22
CA ILE A 267 -6.96 -17.97 2.74
C ILE A 267 -7.25 -19.46 3.03
N VAL A 268 -8.37 -19.75 3.71
CA VAL A 268 -8.74 -21.12 4.11
C VAL A 268 -9.08 -21.99 2.90
N SER A 269 -9.79 -21.44 1.91
CA SER A 269 -10.20 -22.16 0.70
C SER A 269 -9.05 -22.43 -0.26
N CYS A 270 -7.91 -21.75 -0.11
CA CYS A 270 -6.75 -21.99 -0.93
C CYS A 270 -6.03 -23.29 -0.53
N GLU A 271 -5.80 -24.19 -1.48
CA GLU A 271 -5.20 -25.51 -1.23
C GLU A 271 -3.68 -25.48 -1.00
N CYS A 272 -3.02 -24.33 -1.15
CA CYS A 272 -1.57 -24.24 -0.97
C CYS A 272 -1.16 -24.49 0.50
N PRO A 273 -0.01 -25.14 0.75
CA PRO A 273 0.41 -25.48 2.11
C PRO A 273 0.94 -24.28 2.92
N ALA A 274 1.72 -23.41 2.28
CA ALA A 274 2.49 -22.36 2.96
C ALA A 274 2.08 -20.93 2.58
N GLY A 275 1.25 -20.77 1.55
CA GLY A 275 0.93 -19.47 0.95
C GLY A 275 1.33 -19.40 -0.52
N CYS A 276 0.56 -18.67 -1.32
CA CYS A 276 0.81 -18.46 -2.75
C CYS A 276 0.24 -17.10 -3.21
N PRO A 277 0.47 -16.69 -4.47
CA PRO A 277 -0.06 -15.42 -5.02
C PRO A 277 -1.58 -15.29 -5.00
N SER A 278 -2.31 -16.39 -4.84
CA SER A 278 -3.78 -16.40 -4.78
C SER A 278 -4.33 -16.20 -3.37
N CYS A 279 -3.51 -16.18 -2.32
CA CYS A 279 -3.98 -16.04 -0.94
C CYS A 279 -3.22 -14.99 -0.12
N VAL A 280 -1.94 -15.22 0.21
CA VAL A 280 -1.18 -14.42 1.19
C VAL A 280 0.07 -13.76 0.63
N GLN A 281 0.44 -14.02 -0.64
CA GLN A 281 1.57 -13.35 -1.26
C GLN A 281 1.11 -12.10 -2.02
N SER A 282 1.87 -11.02 -1.86
CA SER A 282 1.68 -9.76 -2.57
C SER A 282 2.87 -9.51 -3.51
N PRO A 283 2.63 -9.22 -4.80
CA PRO A 283 3.67 -8.76 -5.73
C PRO A 283 4.16 -7.33 -5.44
N LYS A 284 3.52 -6.62 -4.51
CA LYS A 284 3.94 -5.30 -4.03
C LYS A 284 4.79 -5.39 -2.76
N CYS A 285 5.05 -6.60 -2.24
CA CYS A 285 5.73 -6.77 -0.97
C CYS A 285 7.20 -6.36 -1.10
N GLY A 286 7.53 -5.19 -0.56
CA GLY A 286 8.88 -4.66 -0.43
C GLY A 286 9.82 -5.49 0.42
N ASN A 287 9.30 -6.45 1.19
CA ASN A 287 10.07 -7.43 1.96
C ASN A 287 10.30 -8.76 1.22
N GLY A 288 9.73 -8.94 0.03
CA GLY A 288 9.92 -10.15 -0.77
C GLY A 288 9.09 -11.34 -0.31
N ASN A 289 7.93 -11.08 0.31
CA ASN A 289 7.01 -12.10 0.84
C ASN A 289 7.63 -12.98 1.94
N GLU A 290 8.52 -12.42 2.76
CA GLU A 290 9.15 -13.09 3.89
C GLU A 290 9.24 -12.13 5.10
N PRO A 291 8.81 -12.53 6.31
CA PRO A 291 8.11 -13.78 6.62
C PRO A 291 6.62 -13.72 6.24
N LEU A 292 6.05 -14.88 5.91
CA LEU A 292 4.59 -15.08 5.76
C LEU A 292 4.15 -16.36 6.48
N ASP A 293 3.08 -16.27 7.27
CA ASP A 293 2.49 -17.41 7.96
C ASP A 293 1.01 -17.51 7.61
N LYS A 294 0.68 -18.40 6.66
CA LYS A 294 -0.70 -18.62 6.20
C LYS A 294 -1.63 -19.06 7.34
N ALA A 295 -1.20 -20.02 8.16
CA ALA A 295 -2.03 -20.54 9.25
C ALA A 295 -2.21 -19.50 10.35
N GLY A 296 -1.14 -18.74 10.63
CA GLY A 296 -1.18 -17.64 11.58
C GLY A 296 -2.07 -16.49 11.13
N ALA A 297 -2.11 -16.16 9.84
CA ALA A 297 -3.05 -15.18 9.29
C ALA A 297 -4.51 -15.56 9.53
N VAL A 298 -4.86 -16.85 9.37
CA VAL A 298 -6.21 -17.34 9.69
C VAL A 298 -6.51 -17.15 11.17
N ALA A 299 -5.57 -17.47 12.07
CA ALA A 299 -5.74 -17.29 13.51
C ALA A 299 -5.94 -15.81 13.88
N VAL A 300 -5.14 -14.90 13.31
CA VAL A 300 -5.30 -13.44 13.48
C VAL A 300 -6.71 -13.00 13.06
N LEU A 301 -7.15 -13.41 11.86
CA LEU A 301 -8.45 -13.00 11.33
C LEU A 301 -9.62 -13.60 12.12
N ASP A 302 -9.51 -14.85 12.58
CA ASP A 302 -10.50 -15.50 13.44
C ASP A 302 -10.71 -14.72 14.74
N THR A 303 -9.60 -14.38 15.39
CA THR A 303 -9.57 -13.63 16.65
C THR A 303 -10.16 -12.23 16.47
N VAL A 304 -9.77 -11.49 15.42
CA VAL A 304 -10.31 -10.16 15.12
C VAL A 304 -11.81 -10.22 14.82
N LEU A 305 -12.24 -11.13 13.94
CA LEU A 305 -13.65 -11.29 13.58
C LEU A 305 -14.49 -11.74 14.77
N GLY A 306 -13.96 -12.61 15.63
CA GLY A 306 -14.61 -13.05 16.85
C GLY A 306 -14.87 -11.89 17.81
N ALA A 307 -13.85 -11.08 18.08
CA ALA A 307 -13.95 -9.91 18.94
C ALA A 307 -14.95 -8.87 18.40
N VAL A 308 -14.82 -8.49 17.13
CA VAL A 308 -15.68 -7.48 16.50
C VAL A 308 -17.14 -7.94 16.45
N ARG A 309 -17.41 -9.18 16.05
CA ARG A 309 -18.79 -9.71 15.99
C ARG A 309 -19.45 -9.82 17.36
N ALA A 310 -18.68 -10.12 18.41
CA ALA A 310 -19.21 -10.19 19.77
C ALA A 310 -19.60 -8.82 20.34
N GLY A 311 -18.95 -7.74 19.89
CA GLY A 311 -19.25 -6.38 20.35
C GLY A 311 -20.24 -5.60 19.48
N LEU A 312 -20.64 -6.12 18.32
CA LEU A 312 -21.70 -5.51 17.51
C LEU A 312 -23.09 -5.75 18.14
N PRO A 313 -23.97 -4.74 18.17
CA PRO A 313 -25.35 -4.94 18.61
C PRO A 313 -26.09 -5.91 17.68
N ALA A 314 -26.89 -6.80 18.27
CA ALA A 314 -27.67 -7.83 17.58
C ALA A 314 -28.78 -7.28 16.67
#